data_AF-A0A2G6UJT0-F1
#
_entry.id   AF-A0A2G6UJT0-F1
#
_cell.length_a   1.000
_cell.length_b   1.000
_cell.length_c   1.000
_cell.angle_alpha   90.00
_cell.angle_beta   90.00
_cell.angle_gamma   90.00
#
_symmetry.space_group_name_H-M   'P 1'
#
loop_
_entity.id
_entity.type
_entity.pdbx_description
1 polymer ?
#
loop_
_entity_poly.entity_id
_entity_poly.type
_entity_poly.pdbx_seq_one_letter_code
_entity_poly.pdbx_strand_id
1 'polypeptide(L)'
;MKRVVEHRKLLGVDKTATLKDLKTIYRNTMKDSHPDKFANDEAGKLEAEEKSKSVIEAYHFLVSINPETQEKYKEEYTETITKSNIQDFYLEKAVLKIQHLNGMMYEYIGVPRNTYIKMVNADSPSRFARRHIYGSFIYRKSGEVMAD
;
A
#
# COMPACT_ATOMS: atom_id res chain seq x y z
N MET A 1 -9.49 6.08 -2.76
CA MET A 1 -10.32 5.41 -1.72
C MET A 1 -10.85 4.04 -2.13
N LYS A 2 -11.40 3.83 -3.35
CA LYS A 2 -11.98 2.53 -3.76
C LYS A 2 -11.09 1.31 -3.49
N ARG A 3 -9.82 1.35 -3.90
CA ARG A 3 -8.84 0.27 -3.65
C ARG A 3 -8.69 -0.12 -2.17
N VAL A 4 -8.60 0.87 -1.27
CA VAL A 4 -8.50 0.59 0.18
C VAL A 4 -9.77 -0.07 0.70
N VAL A 5 -10.93 0.37 0.23
CA VAL A 5 -12.23 -0.20 0.60
C VAL A 5 -12.38 -1.63 0.08
N GLU A 6 -11.93 -1.90 -1.15
CA GLU A 6 -11.95 -3.23 -1.77
C GLU A 6 -11.08 -4.22 -1.00
N HIS A 7 -9.84 -3.86 -0.63
CA HIS A 7 -8.98 -4.73 0.18
C HIS A 7 -9.57 -4.97 1.58
N ARG A 8 -10.14 -3.95 2.22
CA ARG A 8 -10.84 -4.10 3.51
C ARG A 8 -12.02 -5.06 3.41
N LYS A 9 -12.85 -4.89 2.37
CA LYS A 9 -13.99 -5.77 2.11
C LYS A 9 -13.54 -7.21 1.83
N LEU A 10 -12.45 -7.40 1.09
CA LEU A 10 -11.91 -8.72 0.78
C LEU A 10 -11.47 -9.47 2.05
N LEU A 11 -10.84 -8.77 3.00
CA LEU A 11 -10.42 -9.37 4.26
C LEU A 11 -11.50 -9.36 5.36
N GLY A 12 -12.67 -8.77 5.09
CA GLY A 12 -13.73 -8.64 6.10
C GLY A 12 -13.36 -7.74 7.28
N VAL A 13 -12.51 -6.73 7.05
CA VAL A 13 -12.02 -5.82 8.10
C VAL A 13 -12.52 -4.39 7.90
N ASP A 14 -12.56 -3.64 8.99
CA ASP A 14 -12.89 -2.22 8.96
C ASP A 14 -11.63 -1.33 8.90
N LYS A 15 -11.81 -0.03 9.13
CA LYS A 15 -10.74 0.96 9.14
C LYS A 15 -9.88 0.95 10.41
N THR A 16 -10.36 0.31 11.47
CA THR A 16 -9.75 0.22 12.81
C THR A 16 -9.00 -1.08 13.04
N ALA A 17 -9.03 -2.01 12.08
CA ALA A 17 -8.28 -3.26 12.13
C ALA A 17 -6.80 -3.04 12.46
N THR A 18 -6.34 -3.75 13.49
CA THR A 18 -4.97 -3.71 13.97
C THR A 18 -4.06 -4.58 13.11
N LEU A 19 -2.74 -4.44 13.25
CA LEU A 19 -1.80 -5.36 12.61
C LEU A 19 -2.03 -6.81 13.06
N LYS A 20 -2.44 -7.01 14.31
CA LYS A 20 -2.75 -8.34 14.86
C LYS A 20 -3.95 -8.98 14.14
N ASP A 21 -4.99 -8.21 13.87
CA ASP A 21 -6.19 -8.69 13.16
C ASP A 21 -5.83 -9.11 11.73
N LEU A 22 -5.09 -8.25 11.02
CA LEU A 22 -4.61 -8.54 9.66
C LEU A 22 -3.74 -9.80 9.61
N LYS A 23 -2.80 -9.96 10.56
CA LYS A 23 -1.95 -11.15 10.69
C LYS A 23 -2.77 -12.41 10.96
N THR A 24 -3.82 -12.31 11.77
CA THR A 24 -4.70 -13.44 12.09
C THR A 24 -5.46 -13.90 10.86
N ILE A 25 -6.03 -12.96 10.09
CA ILE A 25 -6.75 -13.26 8.84
C ILE A 25 -5.83 -13.91 7.80
N TYR A 26 -4.62 -13.37 7.64
CA TYR A 26 -3.61 -13.94 6.75
C TYR A 26 -3.30 -15.39 7.11
N ARG A 27 -2.98 -15.67 8.38
CA ARG A 27 -2.66 -17.03 8.86
C ARG A 27 -3.81 -18.00 8.68
N ASN A 28 -5.05 -17.57 8.95
CA ASN A 28 -6.22 -18.42 8.78
C ASN A 28 -6.45 -18.74 7.29
N THR A 29 -6.34 -17.73 6.42
CA THR A 29 -6.48 -17.93 4.97
C THR A 29 -5.44 -18.91 4.43
N MET A 30 -4.17 -18.81 4.85
CA MET A 30 -3.13 -19.75 4.43
C MET A 30 -3.42 -21.19 4.88
N LYS A 31 -4.00 -21.37 6.07
CA LYS A 31 -4.44 -22.70 6.54
C LYS A 31 -5.63 -23.22 5.74
N ASP A 32 -6.51 -22.34 5.27
CA ASP A 32 -7.71 -22.71 4.53
C ASP A 32 -7.44 -23.02 3.05
N SER A 33 -6.43 -22.37 2.47
CA SER A 33 -5.97 -22.61 1.10
C SER A 33 -4.86 -23.66 0.98
N HIS A 34 -4.56 -24.44 2.04
CA HIS A 34 -3.49 -25.44 1.99
C HIS A 34 -3.80 -26.57 0.99
N PRO A 35 -2.86 -26.96 0.11
CA PRO A 35 -3.11 -27.95 -0.94
C PRO A 35 -3.60 -29.31 -0.43
N ASP A 36 -3.20 -29.73 0.78
CA ASP A 36 -3.67 -30.97 1.41
C ASP A 36 -5.21 -31.03 1.58
N LYS A 37 -5.89 -29.88 1.64
CA LYS A 37 -7.36 -29.81 1.72
C LYS A 37 -8.06 -30.12 0.38
N PHE A 38 -7.32 -30.19 -0.73
CA PHE A 38 -7.84 -30.31 -2.09
C PHE A 38 -7.26 -31.50 -2.87
N ALA A 39 -6.81 -32.55 -2.17
CA ALA A 39 -6.07 -33.67 -2.77
C ALA A 39 -6.76 -34.36 -3.97
N ASN A 40 -8.08 -34.27 -4.10
CA ASN A 40 -8.87 -34.83 -5.21
C ASN A 40 -9.79 -33.80 -5.89
N ASP A 41 -9.52 -32.50 -5.71
CA ASP A 41 -10.36 -31.41 -6.24
C ASP A 41 -9.48 -30.35 -6.92
N GLU A 42 -9.16 -30.57 -8.19
CA GLU A 42 -8.34 -29.62 -8.97
C GLU A 42 -9.02 -28.26 -9.15
N ALA A 43 -10.36 -28.24 -9.27
CA ALA A 43 -11.12 -27.00 -9.39
C ALA A 43 -11.04 -26.19 -8.09
N GLY A 44 -11.27 -26.83 -6.94
CA GLY A 44 -11.15 -26.20 -5.63
C GLY A 44 -9.72 -25.76 -5.32
N LYS A 45 -8.70 -26.50 -5.78
CA LYS A 45 -7.30 -26.11 -5.65
C LYS A 45 -6.99 -24.81 -6.41
N LEU A 46 -7.46 -24.69 -7.65
CA LEU A 46 -7.26 -23.49 -8.47
C LEU A 46 -7.97 -22.28 -7.86
N GLU A 47 -9.22 -22.44 -7.41
CA GLU A 47 -9.97 -21.39 -6.74
C GLU A 47 -9.29 -20.95 -5.43
N ALA A 48 -8.79 -21.89 -4.64
CA ALA A 48 -8.05 -21.61 -3.41
C ALA A 48 -6.75 -20.83 -3.67
N GLU A 49 -6.06 -21.15 -4.77
CA GLU A 49 -4.84 -20.45 -5.20
C GLU A 49 -5.15 -18.99 -5.58
N GLU A 50 -6.12 -18.76 -6.46
CA GLU A 50 -6.53 -17.42 -6.88
C GLU A 50 -7.00 -16.54 -5.72
N LYS A 51 -7.79 -17.14 -4.81
CA LYS A 51 -8.24 -16.47 -3.59
C LYS A 51 -7.09 -16.14 -2.66
N SER A 52 -6.16 -17.07 -2.44
CA SER A 52 -5.01 -16.85 -1.56
C SER A 52 -4.12 -15.72 -2.08
N LYS A 53 -3.88 -15.64 -3.39
CA LYS A 53 -3.12 -14.56 -4.02
C LYS A 53 -3.75 -13.19 -3.78
N SER A 54 -5.07 -13.10 -3.93
CA SER A 54 -5.82 -11.85 -3.70
C SER A 54 -5.77 -11.43 -2.22
N VAL A 55 -5.85 -12.39 -1.30
CA VAL A 55 -5.75 -12.14 0.14
C VAL A 55 -4.33 -11.73 0.54
N ILE A 56 -3.29 -12.36 -0.02
CA ILE A 56 -1.88 -11.98 0.20
C ILE A 56 -1.65 -10.52 -0.22
N GLU A 57 -2.11 -10.13 -1.41
CA GLU A 57 -1.97 -8.76 -1.89
C GLU A 57 -2.70 -7.77 -0.96
N ALA A 58 -3.95 -8.06 -0.60
CA ALA A 58 -4.73 -7.21 0.29
C ALA A 58 -4.11 -7.09 1.69
N TYR A 59 -3.57 -8.19 2.23
CA TYR A 59 -2.86 -8.21 3.50
C TYR A 59 -1.66 -7.28 3.48
N HIS A 60 -0.71 -7.48 2.56
CA HIS A 60 0.49 -6.63 2.49
C HIS A 60 0.14 -5.18 2.22
N PHE A 61 -0.86 -4.90 1.38
CA PHE A 61 -1.34 -3.56 1.14
C PHE A 61 -1.87 -2.90 2.41
N LEU A 62 -2.78 -3.56 3.14
CA LEU A 62 -3.38 -2.99 4.36
C LEU A 62 -2.37 -2.84 5.49
N VAL A 63 -1.45 -3.79 5.65
CA VAL A 63 -0.33 -3.67 6.59
C VAL A 63 0.53 -2.45 6.26
N SER A 64 0.85 -2.24 4.98
CA SER A 64 1.73 -1.13 4.56
C SER A 64 1.14 0.26 4.81
N ILE A 65 -0.19 0.41 4.85
CA ILE A 65 -0.88 1.69 5.12
C ILE A 65 -1.41 1.79 6.57
N ASN A 66 -1.18 0.77 7.40
CA ASN A 66 -1.71 0.74 8.76
C ASN A 66 -1.03 1.81 9.63
N PRO A 67 -1.75 2.52 10.52
CA PRO A 67 -1.16 3.51 11.42
C PRO A 67 0.03 3.00 12.25
N GLU A 68 -0.02 1.75 12.73
CA GLU A 68 1.09 1.14 13.50
C GLU A 68 2.36 1.02 12.64
N THR A 69 2.20 0.62 11.38
CA THR A 69 3.30 0.61 10.40
C THR A 69 3.81 2.02 10.15
N GLN A 70 2.91 2.98 9.94
CA GLN A 70 3.29 4.35 9.63
C GLN A 70 4.08 5.00 10.77
N GLU A 71 3.72 4.73 12.03
CA GLU A 71 4.45 5.23 13.18
C GLU A 71 5.87 4.64 13.25
N LYS A 72 6.04 3.35 12.93
CA LYS A 72 7.36 2.69 12.88
C LYS A 72 8.33 3.36 11.90
N TYR A 73 7.85 3.81 10.73
CA TYR A 73 8.69 4.41 9.68
C TYR A 73 8.60 5.94 9.62
N LYS A 74 7.96 6.57 10.61
CA LYS A 74 7.66 8.00 10.61
C LYS A 74 8.90 8.88 10.55
N GLU A 75 9.96 8.49 11.26
CA GLU A 75 11.22 9.24 11.27
C GLU A 75 11.87 9.24 9.88
N GLU A 76 12.05 8.06 9.27
CA GLU A 76 12.61 7.90 7.92
C GLU A 76 11.77 8.65 6.87
N TYR A 77 10.44 8.54 6.98
CA TYR A 77 9.51 9.24 6.10
C TYR A 77 9.68 10.77 6.24
N THR A 78 9.63 11.28 7.47
CA THR A 78 9.74 12.72 7.77
C THR A 78 11.08 13.27 7.30
N GLU A 79 12.18 12.55 7.55
CA GLU A 79 13.49 12.91 7.06
C GLU A 79 13.52 13.00 5.53
N THR A 80 12.99 11.98 4.85
CA THR A 80 13.00 11.94 3.38
C THR A 80 12.20 13.08 2.78
N ILE A 81 10.95 13.30 3.21
CA ILE A 81 10.09 14.34 2.61
C ILE A 81 10.55 15.77 2.92
N THR A 82 11.35 15.94 3.99
CA THR A 82 11.86 17.24 4.42
C THR A 82 13.20 17.55 3.75
N LYS A 83 14.15 16.60 3.78
CA LYS A 83 15.55 16.83 3.40
C LYS A 83 15.89 16.38 1.98
N SER A 84 15.14 15.44 1.39
CA SER A 84 15.46 14.85 0.09
C SER A 84 14.56 15.40 -1.01
N ASN A 85 15.15 15.94 -2.08
CA ASN A 85 14.39 16.37 -3.26
C ASN A 85 13.85 15.17 -4.04
N ILE A 86 12.78 15.40 -4.79
CA ILE A 86 12.21 14.43 -5.73
C ILE A 86 13.17 14.23 -6.90
N GLN A 87 13.50 12.97 -7.17
CA GLN A 87 14.25 12.53 -8.34
C GLN A 87 13.31 12.33 -9.53
N ASP A 88 12.25 11.57 -9.34
CA ASP A 88 11.25 11.25 -10.37
C ASP A 88 9.89 10.98 -9.73
N PHE A 89 8.82 11.12 -10.51
CA PHE A 89 7.47 10.82 -10.06
C PHE A 89 6.53 10.52 -11.23
N TYR A 90 5.57 9.62 -11.01
CA TYR A 90 4.55 9.28 -12.00
C TYR A 90 3.24 8.84 -11.34
N LEU A 91 2.14 8.99 -12.07
CA LEU A 91 0.81 8.56 -11.63
C LEU A 91 0.36 7.31 -12.38
N GLU A 92 0.04 6.25 -11.64
CA GLU A 92 -0.48 5.00 -12.20
C GLU A 92 -1.71 4.55 -11.39
N LYS A 93 -2.86 4.31 -12.05
CA LYS A 93 -4.08 3.82 -11.40
C LYS A 93 -4.48 4.62 -10.13
N ALA A 94 -4.39 5.95 -10.22
CA ALA A 94 -4.63 6.89 -9.11
C ALA A 94 -3.68 6.73 -7.90
N VAL A 95 -2.52 6.10 -8.09
CA VAL A 95 -1.42 6.03 -7.13
C VAL A 95 -0.28 6.89 -7.65
N LEU A 96 0.05 7.96 -6.93
CA LEU A 96 1.20 8.79 -7.25
C LEU A 96 2.43 8.16 -6.61
N LYS A 97 3.41 7.82 -7.43
CA LYS A 97 4.68 7.26 -7.00
C LYS A 97 5.74 8.35 -7.06
N ILE A 98 6.46 8.57 -5.96
CA ILE A 98 7.52 9.57 -5.85
C ILE A 98 8.80 8.87 -5.42
N GLN A 99 9.84 9.01 -6.24
CA GLN A 99 11.20 8.61 -5.93
C GLN A 99 11.99 9.84 -5.45
N HIS A 100 12.70 9.70 -4.35
CA HIS A 100 13.56 10.72 -3.79
C HIS A 100 15.03 10.43 -4.08
N LEU A 101 15.87 11.46 -4.09
CA LEU A 101 17.32 11.34 -4.40
C LEU A 101 18.10 10.46 -3.41
N ASN A 102 17.57 10.23 -2.20
CA ASN A 102 18.14 9.31 -1.22
C ASN A 102 17.76 7.84 -1.47
N GLY A 103 17.18 7.53 -2.64
CA GLY A 103 16.79 6.18 -3.04
C GLY A 103 15.45 5.70 -2.50
N MET A 104 14.83 6.46 -1.57
CA MET A 104 13.53 6.10 -1.00
C MET A 104 12.40 6.38 -1.99
N MET A 105 11.39 5.52 -1.96
CA MET A 105 10.22 5.64 -2.83
C MET A 105 8.94 5.47 -2.01
N TYR A 106 8.00 6.38 -2.22
CA TYR A 106 6.70 6.38 -1.55
C TYR A 106 5.55 6.41 -2.56
N GLU A 107 4.46 5.75 -2.21
CA GLU A 107 3.22 5.74 -2.96
C GLU A 107 2.14 6.51 -2.20
N TYR A 108 1.38 7.35 -2.91
CA TYR A 108 0.29 8.15 -2.38
C TYR A 108 -1.02 7.75 -3.07
N ILE A 109 -1.99 7.28 -2.29
CA ILE A 109 -3.16 6.56 -2.80
C ILE A 109 -4.33 7.50 -3.00
N GLY A 110 -4.93 7.42 -4.19
CA GLY A 110 -6.13 8.19 -4.53
C GLY A 110 -5.83 9.63 -4.92
N VAL A 111 -4.61 9.92 -5.38
CA VAL A 111 -4.25 11.26 -5.87
C VAL A 111 -5.05 11.57 -7.14
N PRO A 112 -5.84 12.66 -7.17
CA PRO A 112 -6.59 13.05 -8.36
C PRO A 112 -5.66 13.39 -9.53
N ARG A 113 -6.07 13.03 -10.75
CA ARG A 113 -5.30 13.33 -11.97
C ARG A 113 -4.99 14.83 -12.11
N ASN A 114 -5.92 15.70 -11.74
CA ASN A 114 -5.71 17.16 -11.78
C ASN A 114 -4.62 17.62 -10.81
N THR A 115 -4.49 16.99 -9.64
CA THR A 115 -3.40 17.28 -8.69
C THR A 115 -2.06 16.88 -9.28
N TYR A 116 -1.98 15.73 -9.95
CA TYR A 116 -0.77 15.29 -10.64
C TYR A 116 -0.37 16.23 -11.78
N ILE A 117 -1.30 16.66 -12.64
CA ILE A 117 -1.01 17.62 -13.72
C ILE A 117 -0.45 18.93 -13.15
N LYS A 118 -1.02 19.43 -12.04
CA LYS A 118 -0.51 20.63 -11.36
C LYS A 118 0.91 20.41 -10.82
N MET A 119 1.22 19.22 -10.32
CA MET A 119 2.57 18.87 -9.85
C MET A 119 3.59 18.84 -11.00
N VAL A 120 3.22 18.25 -12.14
CA VAL A 120 4.07 18.21 -13.35
C VAL A 120 4.41 19.62 -13.85
N ASN A 121 3.45 20.54 -13.81
CA ASN A 121 3.61 21.92 -14.28
C ASN A 121 4.13 22.89 -13.21
N ALA A 122 4.45 22.43 -12.01
CA ALA A 122 4.93 23.30 -10.94
C ALA A 122 6.41 23.63 -11.09
N ASP A 123 6.81 24.86 -10.76
CA ASP A 123 8.23 25.29 -10.77
C ASP A 123 9.15 24.38 -9.95
N SER A 124 8.59 23.72 -8.92
CA SER A 124 9.30 22.74 -8.12
C SER A 124 8.34 21.64 -7.67
N PRO A 125 8.45 20.42 -8.23
CA PRO A 125 7.68 19.26 -7.77
C PRO A 125 7.87 18.99 -6.28
N SER A 126 9.09 19.17 -5.75
CA SER A 126 9.38 19.01 -4.32
C SER A 126 8.62 20.03 -3.46
N ARG A 127 8.56 21.31 -3.86
CA ARG A 127 7.77 22.32 -3.14
C ARG A 127 6.28 22.05 -3.25
N PHE A 128 5.81 21.62 -4.43
CA PHE A 128 4.41 21.25 -4.64
C PHE A 128 4.00 20.08 -3.73
N ALA A 129 4.81 19.03 -3.68
CA ALA A 129 4.53 17.84 -2.88
C ALA A 129 4.43 18.15 -1.38
N ARG A 130 5.34 18.98 -0.83
CA ARG A 130 5.26 19.43 0.57
C ARG A 130 3.97 20.17 0.91
N ARG A 131 3.37 20.87 -0.05
CA ARG A 131 2.16 21.68 0.18
C ARG A 131 0.87 20.93 -0.09
N HIS A 132 0.89 19.95 -0.99
CA HIS A 132 -0.33 19.41 -1.56
C HIS A 132 -0.41 17.88 -1.58
N ILE A 133 0.69 17.18 -1.29
CA ILE A 133 0.74 15.71 -1.34
C ILE A 133 1.01 15.15 0.05
N TYR A 134 2.12 15.56 0.68
CA TYR A 134 2.54 15.02 1.96
C TYR A 134 1.51 15.37 3.05
N GLY A 135 1.16 14.38 3.88
CA GLY A 135 0.11 14.49 4.90
C GLY A 135 -1.33 14.61 4.39
N SER A 136 -1.54 14.76 3.07
CA SER A 136 -2.88 14.94 2.49
C SER A 136 -3.49 13.64 1.94
N PHE A 137 -2.67 12.61 1.73
CA PHE A 137 -3.08 11.32 1.18
C PHE A 137 -2.59 10.18 2.04
N ILE A 138 -3.33 9.06 2.02
CA ILE A 138 -2.84 7.79 2.53
C ILE A 138 -1.59 7.44 1.73
N TYR A 139 -0.50 7.14 2.42
CA TYR A 139 0.76 6.79 1.78
C TYR A 139 1.31 5.49 2.32
N ARG A 140 2.29 4.93 1.59
CA ARG A 140 3.10 3.80 2.02
C ARG A 140 4.48 3.86 1.40
N LYS A 141 5.45 3.18 2.00
CA LYS A 141 6.74 2.93 1.39
C LYS A 141 6.60 1.91 0.26
N SER A 142 7.26 2.17 -0.86
CA SER A 142 7.24 1.30 -2.05
C SER A 142 8.28 0.18 -1.91
N GLY A 143 8.01 -0.98 -2.50
CA GLY A 143 8.99 -2.07 -2.66
C GLY A 143 9.35 -2.85 -1.40
N GLU A 144 8.97 -2.40 -0.21
CA GLU A 144 9.17 -3.17 1.02
C GLU A 144 8.02 -4.17 1.17
N VAL A 145 8.29 -5.46 0.93
CA VAL A 145 7.42 -6.51 1.46
C VAL A 145 7.47 -6.32 2.96
N MET A 146 6.35 -5.90 3.54
CA MET A 146 6.22 -5.71 4.98
C MET A 146 6.54 -7.04 5.65
N ALA A 147 7.78 -7.18 6.13
CA ALA A 147 8.27 -8.38 6.79
C ALA A 147 7.48 -8.57 8.09
N ASP A 148 7.09 -9.82 8.35
CA ASP A 148 6.28 -10.21 9.51
C ASP A 148 6.95 -9.92 10.87
#